data_AF-A0A179H653-F1
#
_entry.id   AF-A0A179H653-F1
#
_cell.length_a   1.000
_cell.length_b   1.000
_cell.length_c   1.000
_cell.angle_alpha   90.00
_cell.angle_beta   90.00
_cell.angle_gamma   90.00
#
_symmetry.space_group_name_H-M   'P 1'
#
loop_
_entity.id
_entity.type
_entity.pdbx_description
1 polymer ?
#
loop_
_entity_poly.entity_id
_entity_poly.type
_entity_poly.pdbx_seq_one_letter_code
_entity_poly.pdbx_strand_id
1 'polypeptide(L)'
;MSGNERRASPHTVSDNKTVSFGCNFTQHVDILVYPEQYHHWLKQICACATEAGLLNHLENKAQRPVPASMKQVNFDKERAVLNSLIFDSVGVKLKDEVAQRLNQNLGVARPADVIRAVRLTIISPAFYYHALDKFMQFRQLYDSAEDPVFRLRLLHRDWDFLKACEMGTSDDVYVSVVRRYLERTPYAEGFRVEVTEHAALGELTAEYVRTWLRYTFRVPEL
;
A
#
# COMPACT_ATOMS: atom_id res chain seq x y z
N MET A 1 -52.58 -35.15 -3.99
CA MET A 1 -51.24 -35.73 -4.25
C MET A 1 -51.08 -35.76 -5.76
N SER A 2 -50.12 -35.15 -6.45
CA SER A 2 -48.82 -34.60 -6.08
C SER A 2 -48.58 -33.31 -6.89
N GLY A 3 -47.99 -32.30 -6.26
CA GLY A 3 -47.58 -31.06 -6.89
C GLY A 3 -46.35 -31.26 -7.77
N ASN A 4 -46.27 -30.51 -8.86
CA ASN A 4 -45.07 -30.40 -9.67
C ASN A 4 -44.73 -28.91 -9.78
N GLU A 5 -44.07 -28.41 -8.73
CA GLU A 5 -43.43 -27.10 -8.72
C GLU A 5 -42.33 -27.10 -9.77
N ARG A 6 -42.59 -26.50 -10.94
CA ARG A 6 -41.52 -26.05 -11.82
C ARG A 6 -40.83 -24.90 -11.11
N ARG A 7 -39.69 -25.19 -10.49
CA ARG A 7 -38.72 -24.21 -10.00
C ARG A 7 -38.51 -23.13 -11.06
N ALA A 8 -39.00 -21.94 -10.78
CA ALA A 8 -38.43 -20.72 -11.33
C ALA A 8 -36.94 -20.72 -10.98
N SER A 9 -36.06 -20.71 -11.99
CA SER A 9 -34.66 -20.35 -11.78
C SER A 9 -34.63 -18.85 -11.51
N PRO A 10 -34.25 -18.40 -10.31
CA PRO A 10 -34.19 -16.98 -10.03
C PRO A 10 -32.77 -16.48 -10.36
N HIS A 11 -32.73 -15.32 -10.99
CA HIS A 11 -31.57 -14.44 -11.13
C HIS A 11 -30.58 -14.75 -12.26
N THR A 12 -30.92 -14.22 -13.43
CA THR A 12 -30.00 -13.38 -14.21
C THR A 12 -29.29 -12.40 -13.26
N VAL A 13 -28.07 -12.72 -12.84
CA VAL A 13 -27.17 -11.74 -12.25
C VAL A 13 -26.51 -11.02 -13.42
N SER A 14 -26.89 -9.77 -13.60
CA SER A 14 -26.26 -8.81 -14.51
C SER A 14 -24.80 -8.61 -14.11
N ASP A 15 -23.87 -9.13 -14.91
CA ASP A 15 -22.41 -8.94 -14.78
C ASP A 15 -21.93 -7.56 -15.26
N ASN A 16 -22.76 -6.53 -15.10
CA ASN A 16 -22.37 -5.13 -15.29
C ASN A 16 -22.45 -4.39 -13.95
N LYS A 17 -21.60 -4.80 -12.99
CA LYS A 17 -21.25 -3.89 -11.89
C LYS A 17 -20.32 -2.82 -12.47
N THR A 18 -20.87 -1.65 -12.76
CA THR A 18 -20.07 -0.44 -12.92
C THR A 18 -19.35 -0.22 -11.59
N VAL A 19 -18.03 -0.36 -11.57
CA VAL A 19 -17.24 0.00 -10.39
C VAL A 19 -17.27 1.53 -10.29
N SER A 20 -18.09 2.04 -9.38
CA SER A 20 -18.08 3.46 -9.01
C SER A 20 -17.33 3.63 -7.70
N PHE A 21 -16.29 4.46 -7.68
CA PHE A 21 -15.66 4.85 -6.43
C PHE A 21 -16.57 5.83 -5.68
N GLY A 22 -16.88 5.54 -4.43
CA GLY A 22 -17.61 6.46 -3.54
C GLY A 22 -16.72 7.55 -2.94
N CYS A 23 -15.57 7.83 -3.54
CA CYS A 23 -14.54 8.65 -2.93
C CYS A 23 -14.70 10.14 -3.24
N ASN A 24 -15.04 10.92 -2.23
CA ASN A 24 -14.88 12.37 -2.24
C ASN A 24 -13.45 12.69 -1.78
N PHE A 25 -12.52 12.90 -2.71
CA PHE A 25 -11.19 13.40 -2.38
C PHE A 25 -11.32 14.78 -1.73
N THR A 26 -10.94 14.88 -0.47
CA THR A 26 -10.97 16.16 0.26
C THR A 26 -9.80 17.06 -0.11
N GLN A 27 -8.76 16.52 -0.76
CA GLN A 27 -7.57 17.25 -1.20
C GLN A 27 -7.04 16.68 -2.52
N HIS A 28 -6.73 17.58 -3.47
CA HIS A 28 -5.97 17.27 -4.67
C HIS A 28 -4.47 17.42 -4.38
N VAL A 29 -3.64 16.58 -4.98
CA VAL A 29 -2.17 16.69 -4.87
C VAL A 29 -1.64 17.52 -6.04
N ASP A 30 -0.91 18.58 -5.71
CA ASP A 30 -0.23 19.48 -6.66
C ASP A 30 1.31 19.35 -6.60
N ILE A 31 2.02 20.03 -7.51
CA ILE A 31 3.48 19.89 -7.70
C ILE A 31 4.32 20.39 -6.50
N LEU A 32 3.77 21.26 -5.64
CA LEU A 32 4.48 21.87 -4.51
C LEU A 32 4.21 21.17 -3.16
N VAL A 33 3.82 19.90 -3.21
CA VAL A 33 3.28 19.19 -2.05
C VAL A 33 4.38 18.67 -1.12
N TYR A 34 4.20 18.90 0.18
CA TYR A 34 4.99 18.24 1.21
C TYR A 34 4.73 16.72 1.19
N PRO A 35 5.76 15.88 1.40
CA PRO A 35 5.65 14.41 1.41
C PRO A 35 4.50 13.84 2.26
N GLU A 36 4.08 14.56 3.29
CA GLU A 36 2.94 14.21 4.15
C GLU A 36 1.59 14.25 3.40
N GLN A 37 1.37 15.20 2.49
CA GLN A 37 0.12 15.25 1.74
C GLN A 37 0.11 14.21 0.61
N TYR A 38 1.27 13.88 0.04
CA TYR A 38 1.40 12.71 -0.83
C TYR A 38 1.07 11.42 -0.05
N HIS A 39 1.58 11.27 1.18
CA HIS A 39 1.26 10.12 2.03
C HIS A 39 -0.24 10.04 2.35
N HIS A 40 -0.86 11.18 2.67
CA HIS A 40 -2.30 11.27 2.92
C HIS A 40 -3.12 10.89 1.68
N TRP A 41 -2.76 11.43 0.52
CA TRP A 41 -3.37 11.09 -0.76
C TRP A 41 -3.26 9.61 -1.10
N LEU A 42 -2.06 9.02 -0.94
CA LEU A 42 -1.86 7.60 -1.19
C LEU A 42 -2.74 6.75 -0.27
N LYS A 43 -2.89 7.14 1.01
CA LYS A 43 -3.82 6.48 1.93
C LYS A 43 -5.28 6.57 1.46
N GLN A 44 -5.71 7.71 0.95
CA GLN A 44 -7.06 7.86 0.37
C GLN A 44 -7.24 6.94 -0.84
N ILE A 45 -6.27 6.90 -1.77
CA ILE A 45 -6.30 6.00 -2.93
C ILE A 45 -6.37 4.53 -2.50
N CYS A 46 -5.57 4.11 -1.52
CA CYS A 46 -5.61 2.75 -0.98
C CYS A 46 -6.96 2.42 -0.33
N ALA A 47 -7.55 3.35 0.44
CA ALA A 47 -8.87 3.17 1.03
C ALA A 47 -9.95 3.00 -0.04
N CYS A 48 -9.95 3.87 -1.07
CA CYS A 48 -10.85 3.77 -2.22
C CYS A 48 -10.72 2.44 -2.96
N ALA A 49 -9.49 2.01 -3.22
CA ALA A 49 -9.21 0.73 -3.87
C ALA A 49 -9.67 -0.44 -3.00
N THR A 50 -9.52 -0.35 -1.68
CA THR A 50 -9.98 -1.39 -0.74
C THR A 50 -11.50 -1.50 -0.74
N GLU A 51 -12.21 -0.38 -0.61
CA GLU A 51 -13.68 -0.33 -0.64
C GLU A 51 -14.26 -0.86 -1.95
N ALA A 52 -13.58 -0.61 -3.07
CA ALA A 52 -13.96 -1.12 -4.38
C ALA A 52 -13.55 -2.59 -4.64
N GLY A 53 -12.81 -3.23 -3.71
CA GLY A 53 -12.27 -4.59 -3.91
C GLY A 53 -11.11 -4.68 -4.91
N LEU A 54 -10.47 -3.56 -5.22
CA LEU A 54 -9.41 -3.42 -6.22
C LEU A 54 -8.00 -3.21 -5.64
N LEU A 55 -7.81 -3.35 -4.33
CA LEU A 55 -6.50 -3.20 -3.69
C LEU A 55 -5.42 -4.08 -4.34
N ASN A 56 -5.75 -5.33 -4.69
CA ASN A 56 -4.80 -6.23 -5.36
C ASN A 56 -4.37 -5.72 -6.75
N HIS A 57 -5.23 -4.97 -7.46
CA HIS A 57 -4.85 -4.33 -8.73
C HIS A 57 -3.91 -3.14 -8.48
N LEU A 58 -4.18 -2.37 -7.42
CA LEU A 58 -3.32 -1.25 -7.00
C LEU A 58 -1.91 -1.72 -6.63
N GLU A 59 -1.82 -2.80 -5.85
CA GLU A 59 -0.58 -3.40 -5.37
C GLU A 59 0.12 -4.29 -6.41
N ASN A 60 -0.40 -4.38 -7.64
CA ASN A 60 0.12 -5.23 -8.71
C ASN A 60 0.23 -6.73 -8.33
N LYS A 61 -0.63 -7.19 -7.42
CA LYS A 61 -0.78 -8.60 -7.02
C LYS A 61 -1.81 -9.34 -7.88
N ALA A 62 -2.77 -8.62 -8.45
CA ALA A 62 -3.77 -9.18 -9.34
C ALA A 62 -3.13 -9.61 -10.68
N GLN A 63 -3.31 -10.88 -11.06
CA GLN A 63 -2.80 -11.41 -12.31
C GLN A 63 -3.81 -11.26 -13.43
N ARG A 64 -3.37 -10.73 -14.58
CA ARG A 64 -4.20 -10.60 -15.77
C ARG A 64 -4.56 -12.00 -16.30
N PRO A 65 -5.86 -12.36 -16.40
CA PRO A 65 -6.26 -13.67 -16.90
C PRO A 65 -5.79 -13.94 -18.33
N VAL A 66 -5.42 -15.19 -18.60
CA VAL A 66 -5.07 -15.72 -19.93
C VAL A 66 -5.82 -17.06 -20.09
N PRO A 67 -6.43 -17.37 -21.24
CA PRO A 67 -6.48 -16.64 -22.52
C PRO A 67 -7.51 -15.50 -22.57
N ALA A 68 -7.59 -14.82 -23.73
CA ALA A 68 -8.54 -13.74 -23.98
C ALA A 68 -9.98 -14.19 -23.69
N SER A 69 -10.63 -13.49 -22.76
CA SER A 69 -11.93 -13.86 -22.21
C SER A 69 -12.61 -12.63 -21.60
N MET A 70 -13.91 -12.76 -21.27
CA MET A 70 -14.64 -11.72 -20.53
C MET A 70 -13.96 -11.34 -19.20
N LYS A 71 -13.28 -12.30 -18.55
CA LYS A 71 -12.51 -12.04 -17.32
C LYS A 71 -11.33 -11.09 -17.58
N GLN A 72 -10.67 -11.22 -18.73
CA GLN A 72 -9.59 -10.33 -19.11
C GLN A 72 -10.09 -8.91 -19.41
N VAL A 73 -11.25 -8.79 -20.08
CA VAL A 73 -11.90 -7.49 -20.33
C VAL A 73 -12.27 -6.79 -19.02
N ASN A 74 -12.83 -7.54 -18.05
CA ASN A 74 -13.19 -6.99 -16.74
C ASN A 74 -11.93 -6.54 -15.97
N PHE A 75 -10.87 -7.36 -15.97
CA PHE A 75 -9.59 -6.99 -15.38
C PHE A 75 -9.03 -5.69 -15.96
N ASP A 76 -9.04 -5.55 -17.29
CA ASP A 76 -8.53 -4.36 -17.98
C ASP A 76 -9.40 -3.11 -17.68
N LYS A 77 -10.73 -3.29 -17.54
CA LYS A 77 -11.65 -2.22 -17.10
C LYS A 77 -11.38 -1.77 -15.67
N GLU A 78 -11.26 -2.70 -14.72
CA GLU A 78 -10.96 -2.41 -13.31
C GLU A 78 -9.63 -1.65 -13.18
N ARG A 79 -8.62 -2.06 -13.97
CA ARG A 79 -7.34 -1.37 -14.05
C ARG A 79 -7.48 0.06 -14.59
N ALA A 80 -8.23 0.23 -15.69
CA ALA A 80 -8.48 1.55 -16.27
C ALA A 80 -9.21 2.47 -15.28
N VAL A 81 -10.18 1.94 -14.55
CA VAL A 81 -10.94 2.66 -13.52
C VAL A 81 -10.01 3.13 -12.39
N LEU A 82 -9.09 2.31 -11.90
CA LEU A 82 -8.05 2.74 -10.94
C LEU A 82 -7.11 3.80 -11.52
N ASN A 83 -6.65 3.63 -12.76
CA ASN A 83 -5.77 4.62 -13.39
C ASN A 83 -6.47 5.97 -13.51
N SER A 84 -7.76 6.01 -13.88
CA SER A 84 -8.56 7.23 -13.92
C SER A 84 -8.72 7.83 -12.52
N LEU A 85 -9.00 7.03 -11.49
CA LEU A 85 -9.07 7.51 -10.11
C LEU A 85 -7.78 8.22 -9.68
N ILE A 86 -6.63 7.57 -9.89
CA ILE A 86 -5.32 8.13 -9.54
C ILE A 86 -5.07 9.41 -10.33
N PHE A 87 -5.30 9.37 -11.64
CA PHE A 87 -5.04 10.52 -12.50
C PHE A 87 -5.95 11.69 -12.16
N ASP A 88 -7.25 11.48 -11.98
CA ASP A 88 -8.21 12.55 -11.69
C ASP A 88 -8.08 13.14 -10.29
N SER A 89 -7.45 12.41 -9.37
CA SER A 89 -7.16 12.90 -8.02
C SER A 89 -5.96 13.88 -7.95
N VAL A 90 -5.16 14.01 -9.01
CA VAL A 90 -4.00 14.94 -9.05
C VAL A 90 -4.28 16.21 -9.85
N GLY A 91 -3.58 17.30 -9.53
CA GLY A 91 -3.74 18.59 -10.19
C GLY A 91 -3.30 18.60 -11.66
N VAL A 92 -3.83 19.55 -12.45
CA VAL A 92 -3.68 19.58 -13.93
C VAL A 92 -2.20 19.59 -14.37
N LYS A 93 -1.36 20.40 -13.73
CA LYS A 93 0.08 20.43 -14.10
C LYS A 93 0.77 19.10 -13.82
N LEU A 94 0.40 18.45 -12.71
CA LEU A 94 0.96 17.16 -12.32
C LEU A 94 0.51 16.05 -13.27
N LYS A 95 -0.74 16.10 -13.78
CA LYS A 95 -1.24 15.20 -14.82
C LYS A 95 -0.34 15.19 -16.05
N ASP A 96 0.04 16.36 -16.55
CA ASP A 96 0.88 16.48 -17.75
C ASP A 96 2.28 15.87 -17.54
N GLU A 97 2.91 16.16 -16.40
CA GLU A 97 4.24 15.63 -16.07
C GLU A 97 4.21 14.10 -15.87
N VAL A 98 3.18 13.57 -15.23
CA VAL A 98 2.97 12.13 -15.07
C VAL A 98 2.75 11.44 -16.41
N ALA A 99 1.92 12.03 -17.27
CA ALA A 99 1.67 11.52 -18.61
C ALA A 99 2.96 11.49 -19.44
N GLN A 100 3.80 12.54 -19.36
CA GLN A 100 5.11 12.57 -20.01
C GLN A 100 6.04 11.46 -19.50
N ARG A 101 6.14 11.26 -18.18
CA ARG A 101 6.95 10.17 -17.59
C ARG A 101 6.51 8.78 -18.02
N LEU A 102 5.23 8.60 -18.29
CA LEU A 102 4.66 7.34 -18.78
C LEU A 102 4.67 7.22 -20.31
N ASN A 103 5.35 8.12 -21.03
CA ASN A 103 5.34 8.18 -22.50
C ASN A 103 3.91 8.20 -23.08
N GLN A 104 2.99 8.89 -22.41
CA GLN A 104 1.56 8.99 -22.76
C GLN A 104 0.79 7.64 -22.77
N ASN A 105 1.37 6.57 -22.22
CA ASN A 105 0.79 5.22 -22.23
C ASN A 105 -0.12 4.90 -21.02
N LEU A 106 -0.97 5.85 -20.62
CA LEU A 106 -1.84 5.73 -19.43
C LEU A 106 -2.83 4.55 -19.51
N GLY A 107 -3.31 4.20 -20.70
CA GLY A 107 -4.28 3.11 -20.91
C GLY A 107 -3.71 1.70 -20.68
N VAL A 108 -2.38 1.56 -20.73
CA VAL A 108 -1.67 0.27 -20.56
C VAL A 108 -0.79 0.24 -19.31
N ALA A 109 -0.51 1.40 -18.69
CA ALA A 109 0.22 1.50 -17.43
C ALA A 109 -0.47 0.71 -16.32
N ARG A 110 0.32 0.09 -15.46
CA ARG A 110 -0.20 -0.52 -14.23
C ARG A 110 -0.48 0.59 -13.21
N PRO A 111 -1.48 0.46 -12.33
CA PRO A 111 -1.78 1.49 -11.32
C PRO A 111 -0.56 1.85 -10.47
N ALA A 112 0.25 0.85 -10.09
CA ALA A 112 1.52 1.05 -9.39
C ALA A 112 2.53 1.90 -10.17
N ASP A 113 2.57 1.79 -11.50
CA ASP A 113 3.43 2.62 -12.35
C ASP A 113 2.94 4.08 -12.39
N VAL A 114 1.63 4.29 -12.38
CA VAL A 114 1.03 5.63 -12.32
C VAL A 114 1.34 6.29 -10.98
N ILE A 115 1.16 5.58 -9.85
CA ILE A 115 1.54 6.06 -8.51
C ILE A 115 3.03 6.39 -8.46
N ARG A 116 3.89 5.51 -8.99
CA ARG A 116 5.33 5.75 -9.04
C ARG A 116 5.67 6.99 -9.86
N ALA A 117 5.01 7.22 -10.99
CA ALA A 117 5.21 8.42 -11.80
C ALA A 117 4.78 9.69 -11.06
N VAL A 118 3.61 9.68 -10.39
CA VAL A 118 3.13 10.78 -9.53
C VAL A 118 4.16 11.10 -8.45
N ARG A 119 4.61 10.08 -7.73
CA ARG A 119 5.61 10.16 -6.68
C ARG A 119 6.93 10.75 -7.17
N LEU A 120 7.46 10.28 -8.29
CA LEU A 120 8.73 10.77 -8.86
C LEU A 120 8.66 12.23 -9.31
N THR A 121 7.45 12.73 -9.54
CA THR A 121 7.23 14.15 -9.86
C THR A 121 7.15 15.01 -8.61
N ILE A 122 6.53 14.53 -7.52
CA ILE A 122 6.34 15.31 -6.28
C ILE A 122 7.54 15.18 -5.33
N ILE A 123 8.05 13.96 -5.16
CA ILE A 123 9.06 13.62 -4.15
C ILE A 123 10.42 13.45 -4.83
N SER A 124 11.34 14.36 -4.50
CA SER A 124 12.74 14.23 -4.89
C SER A 124 13.35 12.94 -4.33
N PRO A 125 14.18 12.21 -5.09
CA PRO A 125 14.93 11.07 -4.57
C PRO A 125 15.74 11.39 -3.30
N ALA A 126 16.26 12.62 -3.18
CA ALA A 126 16.99 13.06 -2.00
C ALA A 126 16.14 13.00 -0.73
N PHE A 127 14.83 13.25 -0.85
CA PHE A 127 13.92 13.16 0.28
C PHE A 127 13.72 11.71 0.74
N TYR A 128 13.59 10.76 -0.18
CA TYR A 128 13.52 9.34 0.15
C TYR A 128 14.75 8.91 0.96
N TYR A 129 15.95 9.26 0.50
CA TYR A 129 17.19 8.91 1.22
C TYR A 129 17.27 9.58 2.59
N HIS A 130 16.80 10.82 2.73
CA HIS A 130 16.69 11.50 4.03
C HIS A 130 15.70 10.81 4.97
N ALA A 131 14.54 10.38 4.48
CA ALA A 131 13.56 9.63 5.26
C ALA A 131 14.09 8.25 5.67
N LEU A 132 14.79 7.56 4.75
CA LEU A 132 15.46 6.29 5.02
C LEU A 132 16.52 6.45 6.12
N ASP A 133 17.36 7.47 6.03
CA ASP A 133 18.40 7.74 7.03
C ASP A 133 17.79 7.97 8.43
N LYS A 134 16.76 8.82 8.52
CA LYS A 134 16.02 9.02 9.77
C LYS A 134 15.40 7.73 10.31
N PHE A 135 14.78 6.93 9.44
CA PHE A 135 14.19 5.65 9.82
C PHE A 135 15.25 4.67 10.34
N MET A 136 16.43 4.62 9.72
CA MET A 136 17.56 3.79 10.18
C MET A 136 18.13 4.25 11.53
N GLN A 137 17.96 5.52 11.88
CA GLN A 137 18.33 6.12 13.16
C GLN A 137 17.20 6.09 14.21
N PHE A 138 16.09 5.39 13.94
CA PHE A 138 14.90 5.35 14.81
C PHE A 138 15.21 5.25 16.30
N ARG A 139 16.11 4.32 16.67
CA ARG A 139 16.51 4.12 18.06
C ARG A 139 17.14 5.37 18.69
N GLN A 140 18.03 6.05 17.97
CA GLN A 140 18.69 7.27 18.48
C GLN A 140 17.70 8.43 18.63
N LEU A 141 16.69 8.49 17.76
CA LEU A 141 15.67 9.55 17.76
C LEU A 141 14.61 9.35 18.85
N TYR A 142 14.33 8.09 19.22
CA TYR A 142 13.19 7.76 20.08
C TYR A 142 13.56 6.97 21.35
N ASP A 143 14.82 6.62 21.62
CA ASP A 143 15.22 5.96 22.87
C ASP A 143 14.84 6.80 24.11
N SER A 144 14.75 8.13 23.97
CA SER A 144 14.33 9.05 25.04
C SER A 144 12.82 9.14 25.27
N ALA A 145 11.98 8.53 24.43
CA ALA A 145 10.53 8.53 24.63
C ALA A 145 10.12 7.51 25.72
N GLU A 146 9.27 7.93 26.66
CA GLU A 146 8.98 7.20 27.90
C GLU A 146 8.20 5.88 27.71
N ASP A 147 7.42 5.75 26.63
CA ASP A 147 6.52 4.60 26.41
C ASP A 147 6.94 3.71 25.21
N PRO A 148 7.25 2.41 25.41
CA PRO A 148 7.47 1.43 24.34
C PRO A 148 6.35 1.36 23.30
N VAL A 149 5.08 1.50 23.70
CA VAL A 149 3.94 1.43 22.77
C VAL A 149 3.90 2.65 21.86
N PHE A 150 4.06 3.85 22.43
CA PHE A 150 4.19 5.07 21.66
C PHE A 150 5.34 4.99 20.64
N ARG A 151 6.49 4.43 21.02
CA ARG A 151 7.61 4.21 20.09
C ARG A 151 7.24 3.27 18.95
N LEU A 152 6.58 2.15 19.23
CA LEU A 152 6.13 1.24 18.17
C LEU A 152 5.15 1.92 17.20
N ARG A 153 4.24 2.77 17.70
CA ARG A 153 3.35 3.57 16.83
C ARG A 153 4.14 4.50 15.90
N LEU A 154 5.16 5.17 16.43
CA LEU A 154 6.05 6.01 15.62
C LEU A 154 6.82 5.19 14.59
N LEU A 155 7.36 4.03 14.97
CA LEU A 155 8.06 3.13 14.06
C LEU A 155 7.17 2.70 12.90
N HIS A 156 5.93 2.28 13.17
CA HIS A 156 5.00 1.85 12.14
C HIS A 156 4.60 3.01 11.22
N ARG A 157 4.34 4.19 11.79
CA ARG A 157 4.03 5.40 11.03
C ARG A 157 5.18 5.80 10.11
N ASP A 158 6.40 5.80 10.61
CA ASP A 158 7.58 6.21 9.85
C ASP A 158 7.92 5.17 8.77
N TRP A 159 7.66 3.88 9.01
CA TRP A 159 7.72 2.83 7.99
C TRP A 159 6.69 3.02 6.88
N ASP A 160 5.42 3.27 7.24
CA ASP A 160 4.37 3.52 6.24
C ASP A 160 4.73 4.72 5.37
N PHE A 161 5.26 5.77 6.00
CA PHE A 161 5.71 6.97 5.30
C PHE A 161 6.88 6.66 4.34
N LEU A 162 7.86 5.85 4.77
CA LEU A 162 8.97 5.43 3.93
C LEU A 162 8.49 4.58 2.74
N LYS A 163 7.56 3.65 2.96
CA LYS A 163 6.92 2.85 1.89
C LYS A 163 6.09 3.70 0.93
N ALA A 164 5.47 4.77 1.40
CA ALA A 164 4.82 5.72 0.51
C ALA A 164 5.86 6.43 -0.38
N CYS A 165 6.97 6.87 0.21
CA CYS A 165 8.07 7.51 -0.51
C CYS A 165 8.76 6.58 -1.52
N GLU A 166 8.83 5.27 -1.24
CA GLU A 166 9.31 4.24 -2.17
C GLU A 166 8.74 2.87 -1.79
N MET A 167 7.71 2.44 -2.54
CA MET A 167 7.03 1.14 -2.33
C MET A 167 8.00 -0.04 -2.45
N GLY A 168 9.03 0.09 -3.28
CA GLY A 168 10.05 -0.92 -3.50
C GLY A 168 11.06 -1.08 -2.36
N THR A 169 10.98 -0.28 -1.28
CA THR A 169 11.87 -0.42 -0.12
C THR A 169 11.76 -1.83 0.47
N SER A 170 12.86 -2.56 0.59
CA SER A 170 12.85 -3.93 1.12
C SER A 170 12.35 -3.96 2.56
N ASP A 171 11.52 -4.95 2.89
CA ASP A 171 11.04 -5.21 4.25
C ASP A 171 12.21 -5.52 5.21
N ASP A 172 13.36 -5.96 4.71
CA ASP A 172 14.58 -6.16 5.51
C ASP A 172 15.03 -4.90 6.25
N VAL A 173 14.75 -3.72 5.67
CA VAL A 173 15.03 -2.43 6.32
C VAL A 173 14.23 -2.32 7.61
N TYR A 174 12.93 -2.61 7.55
CA TYR A 174 12.05 -2.61 8.71
C TYR A 174 12.48 -3.65 9.75
N VAL A 175 12.73 -4.88 9.32
CA VAL A 175 13.21 -5.97 10.17
C VAL A 175 14.50 -5.57 10.89
N SER A 176 15.47 -5.00 10.18
CA SER A 176 16.76 -4.58 10.75
C SER A 176 16.59 -3.48 11.80
N VAL A 177 15.70 -2.52 11.57
CA VAL A 177 15.42 -1.44 12.54
C VAL A 177 14.75 -2.01 13.78
N VAL A 178 13.75 -2.89 13.63
CA VAL A 178 13.12 -3.59 14.77
C VAL A 178 14.14 -4.39 15.56
N ARG A 179 15.02 -5.14 14.89
CA ARG A 179 16.08 -5.90 15.55
C ARG A 179 16.95 -4.98 16.42
N ARG A 180 17.45 -3.88 15.85
CA ARG A 180 18.30 -2.90 16.57
C ARG A 180 17.59 -2.23 17.74
N TYR A 181 16.28 -1.98 17.60
CA TYR A 181 15.44 -1.45 18.68
C TYR A 181 15.32 -2.46 19.83
N LEU A 182 15.12 -3.74 19.52
CA LEU A 182 14.91 -4.79 20.52
C LEU A 182 16.22 -5.32 21.15
N GLU A 183 17.39 -5.08 20.57
CA GLU A 183 18.70 -5.61 21.01
C GLU A 183 19.02 -5.47 22.51
N ARG A 184 18.46 -4.47 23.21
CA ARG A 184 18.66 -4.27 24.65
C ARG A 184 17.42 -4.51 25.50
N THR A 185 16.45 -5.25 24.96
CA THR A 185 15.19 -5.58 25.63
C THR A 185 15.13 -7.07 25.95
N PRO A 186 14.29 -7.51 26.91
CA PRO A 186 14.05 -8.93 27.16
C PRO A 186 13.52 -9.71 25.95
N TYR A 187 13.02 -9.01 24.92
CA TYR A 187 12.41 -9.60 23.73
C TYR A 187 13.43 -9.93 22.62
N ALA A 188 14.71 -9.53 22.78
CA ALA A 188 15.73 -9.67 21.75
C ALA A 188 15.90 -11.12 21.26
N GLU A 189 15.97 -12.06 22.19
CA GLU A 189 16.22 -13.47 21.87
C GLU A 189 14.99 -14.12 21.21
N GLY A 190 13.79 -13.87 21.74
CA GLY A 190 12.55 -14.35 21.13
C GLY A 190 12.36 -13.83 19.70
N PHE A 191 12.66 -12.55 19.47
CA PHE A 191 12.60 -11.98 18.12
C PHE A 191 13.64 -12.60 17.18
N ARG A 192 14.87 -12.86 17.66
CA ARG A 192 15.94 -13.47 16.87
C ARG A 192 15.56 -14.85 16.35
N VAL A 193 14.95 -15.68 17.19
CA VAL A 193 14.48 -17.02 16.82
C VAL A 193 13.44 -16.92 15.71
N GLU A 194 12.38 -16.13 15.93
CA GLU A 194 11.26 -15.96 14.99
C GLU A 194 11.72 -15.46 13.63
N VAL A 195 12.58 -14.43 13.61
CA VAL A 195 13.15 -13.86 12.37
C VAL A 195 13.99 -14.89 11.63
N THR A 196 14.81 -15.68 12.33
CA THR A 196 15.69 -16.66 11.68
C THR A 196 14.89 -17.80 11.04
N GLU A 197 13.87 -18.30 11.74
CA GLU A 197 13.00 -19.36 11.24
C GLU A 197 12.18 -18.91 10.03
N HIS A 198 11.54 -17.74 10.09
CA HIS A 198 10.71 -17.23 8.99
C HIS A 198 11.55 -16.72 7.80
N ALA A 199 12.77 -16.22 8.05
CA ALA A 199 13.71 -15.88 6.97
C ALA A 199 14.13 -17.12 6.19
N ALA A 200 14.37 -18.25 6.87
CA ALA A 200 14.73 -19.52 6.22
C ALA A 200 13.61 -20.05 5.30
N LEU A 201 12.35 -19.71 5.60
CA LEU A 201 11.18 -20.05 4.79
C LEU A 201 10.91 -19.04 3.66
N GLY A 202 11.60 -17.90 3.63
CA GLY A 202 11.33 -16.82 2.68
C GLY A 202 10.02 -16.07 2.96
N GLU A 203 9.49 -16.19 4.19
CA GLU A 203 8.18 -15.64 4.60
C GLU A 203 8.31 -14.37 5.43
N LEU A 204 9.55 -13.93 5.71
CA LEU A 204 9.79 -12.79 6.56
C LEU A 204 9.39 -11.48 5.85
N THR A 205 8.35 -10.85 6.36
CA THR A 205 7.82 -9.57 5.87
C THR A 205 7.67 -8.56 7.00
N ALA A 206 7.53 -7.28 6.65
CA ALA A 206 7.24 -6.24 7.64
C ALA A 206 5.89 -6.48 8.34
N GLU A 207 4.90 -7.01 7.64
CA GLU A 207 3.58 -7.32 8.21
C GLU A 207 3.63 -8.45 9.24
N TYR A 208 4.42 -9.49 8.95
CA TYR A 208 4.68 -10.54 9.92
C TYR A 208 5.30 -9.97 11.21
N VAL A 209 6.35 -9.14 11.06
CA VAL A 209 7.02 -8.51 12.23
C VAL A 209 6.07 -7.58 12.99
N ARG A 210 5.20 -6.83 12.30
CA ARG A 210 4.15 -6.02 12.95
C ARG A 210 3.21 -6.89 13.78
N THR A 211 2.76 -8.00 13.22
CA THR A 211 1.88 -8.95 13.91
C THR A 211 2.55 -9.51 15.17
N TRP A 212 3.82 -9.87 15.07
CA TRP A 212 4.60 -10.32 16.22
C TRP A 212 4.74 -9.23 17.30
N LEU A 213 5.02 -7.98 16.91
CA LEU A 213 5.12 -6.86 17.85
C LEU A 213 3.78 -6.58 18.56
N ARG A 214 2.65 -6.59 17.83
CA ARG A 214 1.30 -6.46 18.39
C ARG A 214 1.05 -7.50 19.48
N TYR A 215 1.39 -8.76 19.21
CA TYR A 215 1.22 -9.86 20.15
C TYR A 215 2.12 -9.73 21.37
N THR A 216 3.43 -9.52 21.16
CA THR A 216 4.44 -9.44 22.22
C THR A 216 4.19 -8.27 23.17
N PHE A 217 3.80 -7.11 22.65
CA PHE A 217 3.53 -5.91 23.46
C PHE A 217 2.07 -5.79 23.90
N ARG A 218 1.17 -6.70 23.48
CA ARG A 218 -0.27 -6.70 23.76
C ARG A 218 -0.96 -5.40 23.33
N VAL A 219 -0.67 -4.96 22.10
CA VAL A 219 -1.24 -3.75 21.51
C VAL A 219 -1.89 -4.10 20.17
N PRO A 220 -3.16 -4.55 20.18
CA PRO A 220 -3.85 -4.95 18.95
C PRO A 220 -4.02 -3.82 17.93
N GLU A 221 -3.97 -2.57 18.39
CA GLU A 221 -4.19 -1.37 17.57
C GLU A 221 -2.91 -0.76 16.95
N LEU A 222 -1.73 -1.37 17.18
CA LEU A 222 -0.53 -1.10 16.37
C LEU A 222 -0.74 -1.55 14.92
#